data_AF-A0A8S4GZD1-F1
#
_entry.id   AF-A0A8S4GZD1-F1
#
_cell.length_a   1.000
_cell.length_b   1.000
_cell.length_c   1.000
_cell.angle_alpha   90.00
_cell.angle_beta   90.00
_cell.angle_gamma   90.00
#
_symmetry.space_group_name_H-M   'P 1'
#
loop_
_entity.id
_entity.type
_entity.pdbx_description
1 polymer ?
#
loop_
_entity_poly.entity_id
_entity_poly.type
_entity_poly.pdbx_seq_one_letter_code
_entity_poly.pdbx_strand_id
1 'polypeptide(L)'
;MSRENEPAKKKARTGDAPADDDFVEDAEACTTVVVVETAAEFRAALAGPPEAAAPPADAPPFVHQIFPPNDEDVCEIKGFKGISITVFVAATIGRVYCRASYDETKGPATDVAGKLAYWFTAEQGALIDVGQADGPFPNADAFAAALEGNDTTYATTPSGEELGEPLHTFDAGDAGTVAVYAADLKPDAEVANLHRRLEPLLPLYIDGANTIDTSDGYWMLMLARCAPSGGAPSKTPPPTLGLATVYRHYHYTPDGAASDPSGGSETRRFKLSQLLVLPRYRGRGVGRAMVRALHALASARGAVDVTFEDPTPQVTLMRDREDFLRLREARSGRALEAAAEAAKDGSLRPSADDAAWMRREGLLSPRQLARIWEVLLWAASGSSTATEALLRRKAEEEKRRADASAKCKRFVNLRPLTSGEDAGAADRGQDGGEEGEDDGDNWMMAKHRGLKGGRAVELPDATVGMVQTVMAALEGGGDAEAEAEEDPVATRLVEIRKLLELCRKG
;
A
#
# COMPACT_ATOMS: atom_id res chain seq x y z
N MET A 1 58.16 7.35 -23.05
CA MET A 1 57.95 8.80 -22.87
C MET A 1 57.17 8.98 -21.58
N SER A 2 57.90 9.12 -20.48
CA SER A 2 57.36 9.35 -19.15
C SER A 2 57.46 10.84 -18.86
N ARG A 3 56.36 11.47 -18.44
CA ARG A 3 56.44 12.70 -17.64
C ARG A 3 55.48 12.56 -16.47
N GLU A 4 56.13 12.50 -15.31
CA GLU A 4 55.56 12.44 -13.97
C GLU A 4 54.93 13.78 -13.56
N ASN A 5 54.04 13.66 -12.59
CA ASN A 5 53.27 14.68 -11.88
C ASN A 5 54.11 15.77 -11.18
N GLU A 6 53.55 16.96 -11.12
CA GLU A 6 53.76 17.94 -10.03
C GLU A 6 52.38 18.44 -9.54
N PRO A 7 52.12 18.55 -8.21
CA PRO A 7 50.77 18.71 -7.68
C PRO A 7 50.33 20.18 -7.60
N ALA A 8 49.08 20.44 -7.98
CA ALA A 8 48.48 21.78 -7.91
C ALA A 8 48.13 22.16 -6.46
N LYS A 9 48.54 23.38 -6.10
CA LYS A 9 48.47 24.01 -4.77
C LYS A 9 47.05 24.11 -4.22
N LYS A 10 46.86 23.68 -2.95
CA LYS A 10 45.71 24.01 -2.10
C LYS A 10 45.59 25.53 -1.95
N LYS A 11 44.46 26.10 -2.41
CA LYS A 11 43.98 27.41 -1.94
C LYS A 11 43.26 27.19 -0.61
N ALA A 12 43.74 27.87 0.43
CA ALA A 12 43.07 27.96 1.71
C ALA A 12 41.71 28.65 1.52
N ARG A 13 40.63 27.98 1.91
CA ARG A 13 39.30 28.60 2.02
C ARG A 13 39.27 29.28 3.39
N THR A 14 39.17 30.61 3.36
CA THR A 14 38.89 31.47 4.50
C THR A 14 37.65 30.97 5.22
N GLY A 15 37.70 30.94 6.56
CA GLY A 15 36.72 30.31 7.43
C GLY A 15 35.27 30.60 7.09
N ASP A 16 34.51 29.52 6.92
CA ASP A 16 33.05 29.58 6.95
C ASP A 16 32.63 29.88 8.41
N ALA A 17 31.78 30.89 8.55
CA ALA A 17 31.00 31.13 9.76
C ALA A 17 30.15 29.88 10.08
N PRO A 18 29.75 29.63 11.34
CA PRO A 18 28.77 28.59 11.61
C PRO A 18 27.54 28.84 10.73
N ALA A 19 27.05 27.80 10.07
CA ALA A 19 25.81 27.88 9.32
C ALA A 19 24.72 28.38 10.29
N ASP A 20 23.91 29.33 9.82
CA ASP A 20 22.76 29.87 10.54
C ASP A 20 21.65 28.80 10.49
N ASP A 21 21.83 27.74 11.29
CA ASP A 21 21.01 26.51 11.34
C ASP A 21 19.57 26.81 11.82
N ASP A 22 19.36 27.95 12.46
CA ASP A 22 18.08 28.39 13.05
C ASP A 22 16.96 28.67 12.01
N PHE A 23 17.26 28.71 10.70
CA PHE A 23 16.29 28.99 9.63
C PHE A 23 16.14 27.84 8.62
N VAL A 24 16.55 26.63 9.00
CA VAL A 24 16.35 25.40 8.23
C VAL A 24 15.62 24.41 9.12
N GLU A 25 14.45 23.97 8.67
CA GLU A 25 13.57 23.09 9.44
C GLU A 25 13.37 21.78 8.69
N ASP A 26 13.31 20.68 9.42
CA ASP A 26 12.99 19.36 8.87
C ASP A 26 11.48 19.32 8.52
N ALA A 27 11.18 19.10 7.24
CA ALA A 27 9.82 19.08 6.73
C ALA A 27 8.97 17.97 7.37
N GLU A 28 9.56 16.83 7.72
CA GLU A 28 8.87 15.72 8.38
C GLU A 28 8.53 16.10 9.83
N ALA A 29 9.48 16.71 10.53
CA ALA A 29 9.30 17.14 11.91
C ALA A 29 8.27 18.27 12.06
N CYS A 30 8.16 19.16 11.07
CA CYS A 30 7.24 20.29 11.13
C CYS A 30 5.86 20.04 10.50
N THR A 31 5.65 18.91 9.81
CA THR A 31 4.38 18.63 9.12
C THR A 31 3.51 17.66 9.92
N THR A 32 2.23 18.01 10.08
CA THR A 32 1.25 17.22 10.82
C THR A 32 -0.05 17.11 10.03
N VAL A 33 -0.76 15.99 10.20
CA VAL A 33 -2.10 15.81 9.64
C VAL A 33 -3.09 15.63 10.77
N VAL A 34 -4.18 16.41 10.75
CA VAL A 34 -5.21 16.36 11.78
C VAL A 34 -6.56 16.06 11.13
N VAL A 35 -7.13 14.91 11.46
CA VAL A 35 -8.43 14.49 10.95
C VAL A 35 -9.52 14.92 11.92
N VAL A 36 -10.45 15.74 11.46
CA VAL A 36 -11.55 16.32 12.26
C VAL A 36 -12.91 15.94 11.69
N GLU A 37 -13.88 15.73 12.57
CA GLU A 37 -15.25 15.40 12.21
C GLU A 37 -16.20 16.60 12.40
N THR A 38 -15.86 17.52 13.30
CA THR A 38 -16.70 18.68 13.65
C THR A 38 -15.92 19.99 13.68
N ALA A 39 -16.61 21.11 13.49
CA ALA A 39 -15.99 22.43 13.63
C ALA A 39 -15.49 22.72 15.05
N ALA A 40 -16.07 22.08 16.07
CA ALA A 40 -15.60 22.18 17.45
C ALA A 40 -14.23 21.48 17.63
N GLU A 41 -14.08 20.26 17.10
CA GLU A 41 -12.79 19.56 17.06
C GLU A 41 -11.74 20.38 16.32
N PHE A 42 -12.10 20.94 15.15
CA PHE A 42 -11.22 21.80 14.37
C PHE A 42 -10.74 23.03 15.14
N ARG A 43 -11.66 23.79 15.77
CA ARG A 43 -11.30 24.98 16.56
C ARG A 43 -10.44 24.63 17.77
N ALA A 44 -10.70 23.50 18.42
CA ALA A 44 -9.87 23.01 19.51
C ALA A 44 -8.44 22.67 19.03
N ALA A 45 -8.32 21.99 17.89
CA ALA A 45 -7.02 21.65 17.31
C ALA A 45 -6.24 22.89 16.83
N LEU A 46 -6.92 23.92 16.30
CA LEU A 46 -6.30 25.19 15.91
C LEU A 46 -5.68 25.97 17.07
N ALA A 47 -6.24 25.84 18.28
CA ALA A 47 -5.75 26.50 19.49
C ALA A 47 -4.46 25.86 20.03
N GLY A 48 -4.00 24.77 19.40
CA GLY A 48 -2.85 23.96 19.82
C GLY A 48 -3.26 22.81 20.73
N PRO A 49 -2.44 21.74 20.81
CA PRO A 49 -2.67 20.68 21.77
C PRO A 49 -2.61 21.25 23.20
N PRO A 50 -3.39 20.73 24.17
CA PRO A 50 -3.14 21.03 25.57
C PRO A 50 -1.67 20.70 25.89
N GLU A 51 -0.99 21.64 26.53
CA GLU A 51 0.44 21.69 26.88
C GLU A 51 0.90 20.44 27.68
N ALA A 52 1.04 19.29 27.00
CA ALA A 52 1.62 18.02 27.48
C ALA A 52 1.57 16.85 26.47
N ALA A 53 1.01 17.01 25.26
CA ALA A 53 0.94 15.89 24.32
C ALA A 53 2.25 15.72 23.53
N ALA A 54 2.86 14.54 23.63
CA ALA A 54 3.93 14.04 22.76
C ALA A 54 3.61 14.28 21.26
N PRO A 55 4.60 14.30 20.34
CA PRO A 55 4.30 14.39 18.91
C PRO A 55 3.20 13.37 18.57
N PRO A 56 2.12 13.78 17.88
CA PRO A 56 1.00 12.90 17.66
C PRO A 56 1.49 11.70 16.84
N ALA A 57 0.93 10.52 17.10
CA ALA A 57 1.16 9.28 16.35
C ALA A 57 0.74 9.36 14.86
N ASP A 58 0.58 10.57 14.32
CA ASP A 58 -0.10 10.94 13.08
C ASP A 58 0.75 11.88 12.19
N ALA A 59 2.06 12.00 12.43
CA ALA A 59 2.96 12.63 11.46
C ALA A 59 2.92 11.85 10.13
N PRO A 60 2.80 12.53 8.97
CA PRO A 60 2.80 11.84 7.69
C PRO A 60 4.19 11.27 7.41
N PRO A 61 4.31 9.95 7.11
CA PRO A 61 5.60 9.31 6.86
C PRO A 61 6.27 9.78 5.57
N PHE A 62 5.55 10.48 4.69
CA PHE A 62 6.07 10.96 3.41
C PHE A 62 5.73 12.43 3.22
N VAL A 63 6.74 13.29 3.26
CA VAL A 63 6.60 14.70 2.85
C VAL A 63 7.43 15.02 1.61
N HIS A 64 8.30 14.10 1.20
CA HIS A 64 9.27 14.27 0.11
C HIS A 64 8.63 14.61 -1.24
N GLN A 65 7.38 14.20 -1.47
CA GLN A 65 6.65 14.56 -2.70
C GLN A 65 6.24 16.04 -2.72
N ILE A 66 6.02 16.66 -1.56
CA ILE A 66 5.70 18.09 -1.40
C ILE A 66 6.99 18.91 -1.25
N PHE A 67 7.91 18.42 -0.42
CA PHE A 67 9.20 19.01 -0.11
C PHE A 67 10.31 18.04 -0.55
N PRO A 68 10.74 18.10 -1.84
CA PRO A 68 11.76 17.20 -2.35
C PRO A 68 13.04 17.23 -1.53
N PRO A 69 13.70 16.08 -1.34
CA PRO A 69 14.92 16.00 -0.56
C PRO A 69 16.06 16.75 -1.24
N ASN A 70 17.01 17.18 -0.43
CA ASN A 70 18.29 17.72 -0.89
C ASN A 70 19.26 16.60 -1.31
N ASP A 71 20.51 16.95 -1.65
CA ASP A 71 21.55 15.99 -2.04
C ASP A 71 21.96 15.01 -0.91
N GLU A 72 21.52 15.25 0.33
CA GLU A 72 21.76 14.41 1.50
C GLU A 72 20.51 13.57 1.88
N ASP A 73 19.53 13.47 0.98
CA ASP A 73 18.25 12.76 1.17
C ASP A 73 17.38 13.33 2.33
N VAL A 74 17.57 14.60 2.71
CA VAL A 74 16.79 15.27 3.76
C VAL A 74 15.77 16.26 3.17
N CYS A 75 14.53 16.19 3.63
CA CYS A 75 13.47 17.11 3.24
C CYS A 75 13.53 18.39 4.09
N GLU A 76 14.08 19.47 3.55
CA GLU A 76 14.30 20.72 4.29
C GLU A 76 13.37 21.87 3.85
N ILE A 77 12.96 22.69 4.81
CA ILE A 77 12.28 23.96 4.59
C ILE A 77 13.21 25.10 5.02
N LYS A 78 13.63 25.94 4.07
CA LYS A 78 14.64 26.98 4.27
C LYS A 78 14.01 28.36 4.40
N GLY A 79 14.64 29.21 5.19
CA GLY A 79 14.26 30.61 5.38
C GLY A 79 13.11 30.82 6.36
N PHE A 80 12.80 29.83 7.20
CA PHE A 80 11.80 29.93 8.27
C PHE A 80 12.37 29.41 9.57
N LYS A 81 12.00 30.07 10.66
CA LYS A 81 12.27 29.62 12.03
C LYS A 81 10.96 29.28 12.71
N GLY A 82 10.89 28.12 13.36
CA GLY A 82 9.69 27.66 14.06
C GLY A 82 8.51 27.44 13.12
N ILE A 83 8.77 27.02 11.87
CA ILE A 83 7.66 26.70 10.96
C ILE A 83 6.92 25.45 11.45
N SER A 84 5.60 25.49 11.39
CA SER A 84 4.71 24.36 11.63
C SER A 84 3.68 24.32 10.52
N ILE A 85 3.52 23.15 9.91
CA ILE A 85 2.56 22.89 8.84
C ILE A 85 1.54 21.89 9.36
N THR A 86 0.27 22.29 9.36
CA THR A 86 -0.84 21.40 9.74
C THR A 86 -1.82 21.26 8.59
N VAL A 87 -2.02 20.03 8.14
CA VAL A 87 -3.00 19.63 7.13
C VAL A 87 -4.25 19.11 7.84
N PHE A 88 -5.28 19.94 7.92
CA PHE A 88 -6.57 19.56 8.48
C PHE A 88 -7.42 18.84 7.43
N VAL A 89 -7.99 17.70 7.80
CA VAL A 89 -8.84 16.88 6.93
C VAL A 89 -10.23 16.79 7.53
N ALA A 90 -11.24 17.30 6.83
CA ALA A 90 -12.64 17.13 7.20
C ALA A 90 -13.12 15.73 6.79
N ALA A 91 -13.16 14.79 7.74
CA ALA A 91 -13.46 13.37 7.46
C ALA A 91 -14.82 13.15 6.76
N THR A 92 -15.78 14.03 7.00
CA THR A 92 -17.14 13.95 6.44
C THR A 92 -17.16 14.29 4.95
N ILE A 93 -16.63 15.46 4.57
CA ILE A 93 -16.74 16.02 3.21
C ILE A 93 -15.47 15.86 2.36
N GLY A 94 -14.36 15.47 2.98
CA GLY A 94 -13.05 15.32 2.34
C GLY A 94 -12.31 16.63 2.07
N ARG A 95 -12.83 17.78 2.53
CA ARG A 95 -12.16 19.08 2.35
C ARG A 95 -10.86 19.12 3.16
N VAL A 96 -9.85 19.78 2.60
CA VAL A 96 -8.54 19.97 3.24
C VAL A 96 -8.28 21.46 3.51
N TYR A 97 -7.67 21.76 4.65
CA TYR A 97 -7.12 23.06 4.97
C TYR A 97 -5.67 22.93 5.45
N CYS A 98 -4.74 23.52 4.70
CA CYS A 98 -3.33 23.56 5.04
C CYS A 98 -3.01 24.90 5.71
N ARG A 99 -2.51 24.85 6.94
CA ARG A 99 -2.03 26.01 7.68
C ARG A 99 -0.53 25.88 7.90
N ALA A 100 0.26 26.80 7.35
CA ALA A 100 1.66 26.96 7.70
C ALA A 100 1.83 28.24 8.54
N SER A 101 2.33 28.10 9.77
CA SER A 101 2.66 29.21 10.66
C SER A 101 4.14 29.21 10.99
N TYR A 102 4.77 30.38 11.10
CA TYR A 102 6.18 30.51 11.48
C TYR A 102 6.41 31.70 12.43
N ASP A 103 7.52 31.67 13.18
CA ASP A 103 7.90 32.75 14.08
C ASP A 103 8.62 33.88 13.33
N GLU A 104 9.66 33.51 12.58
CA GLU A 104 10.50 34.44 11.82
C GLU A 104 10.79 33.89 10.42
N THR A 105 11.09 34.78 9.47
CA THR A 105 11.51 34.41 8.12
C THR A 105 12.71 35.23 7.67
N LYS A 106 13.57 34.64 6.83
CA LYS A 106 14.82 35.25 6.38
C LYS A 106 15.20 34.81 4.96
N GLY A 107 15.72 35.77 4.19
CA GLY A 107 16.31 35.51 2.87
C GLY A 107 15.29 35.03 1.83
N PRO A 108 15.73 34.43 0.71
CA PRO A 108 14.83 33.68 -0.16
C PRO A 108 14.39 32.42 0.59
N ALA A 109 13.13 32.40 1.03
CA ALA A 109 12.54 31.27 1.72
C ALA A 109 11.94 30.25 0.73
N THR A 110 11.81 29.00 1.18
CA THR A 110 11.07 27.98 0.45
C THR A 110 9.65 28.46 0.13
N ASP A 111 9.19 28.30 -1.10
CA ASP A 111 7.80 28.62 -1.49
C ASP A 111 6.84 27.54 -0.95
N VAL A 112 6.56 27.60 0.35
CA VAL A 112 5.67 26.65 1.04
C VAL A 112 4.26 26.72 0.46
N ALA A 113 3.76 27.92 0.17
CA ALA A 113 2.43 28.11 -0.39
C ALA A 113 2.30 27.45 -1.78
N GLY A 114 3.26 27.69 -2.69
CA GLY A 114 3.26 27.10 -4.02
C GLY A 114 3.46 25.57 -3.99
N LYS A 115 4.33 25.06 -3.12
CA LYS A 115 4.52 23.62 -2.93
C LYS A 115 3.26 22.92 -2.43
N LEU A 116 2.57 23.51 -1.45
CA LEU A 116 1.28 23.01 -0.99
C LEU A 116 0.23 23.12 -2.10
N ALA A 117 0.14 24.25 -2.81
CA ALA A 117 -0.85 24.48 -3.85
C ALA A 117 -0.71 23.55 -5.07
N TYR A 118 0.48 23.00 -5.31
CA TYR A 118 0.71 21.99 -6.34
C TYR A 118 -0.05 20.68 -6.06
N TRP A 119 -0.06 20.24 -4.80
CA TRP A 119 -0.73 18.99 -4.38
C TRP A 119 -2.14 19.20 -3.82
N PHE A 120 -2.38 20.34 -3.18
CA PHE A 120 -3.64 20.76 -2.55
C PHE A 120 -4.23 21.95 -3.31
N THR A 121 -4.80 21.67 -4.48
CA THR A 121 -5.26 22.69 -5.41
C THR A 121 -6.61 23.28 -5.00
N ALA A 122 -6.89 24.51 -5.46
CA ALA A 122 -8.20 25.13 -5.30
C ALA A 122 -9.32 24.34 -6.01
N GLU A 123 -9.00 23.61 -7.09
CA GLU A 123 -9.95 22.74 -7.81
C GLU A 123 -10.37 21.52 -6.98
N GLN A 124 -9.50 21.07 -6.08
CA GLN A 124 -9.81 20.05 -5.07
C GLN A 124 -10.56 20.65 -3.86
N GLY A 125 -10.85 21.96 -3.87
CA GLY A 125 -11.51 22.65 -2.75
C GLY A 125 -10.59 22.86 -1.53
N ALA A 126 -9.28 22.65 -1.69
CA ALA A 126 -8.30 22.86 -0.64
C ALA A 126 -8.15 24.36 -0.32
N LEU A 127 -7.88 24.63 0.95
CA LEU A 127 -7.63 25.97 1.46
C LEU A 127 -6.18 26.03 1.98
N ILE A 128 -5.47 27.12 1.72
CA ILE A 128 -4.07 27.27 2.14
C ILE A 128 -3.89 28.65 2.78
N ASP A 129 -3.34 28.67 4.00
CA ASP A 129 -2.83 29.87 4.64
C ASP A 129 -1.36 29.67 5.01
N VAL A 130 -0.52 30.66 4.68
CA VAL A 130 0.89 30.71 5.10
C VAL A 130 1.18 32.09 5.68
N GLY A 131 1.58 32.16 6.94
CA GLY A 131 1.78 33.45 7.63
C GLY A 131 2.49 33.34 8.97
N GLN A 132 2.77 34.49 9.59
CA GLN A 132 3.33 34.53 10.95
C GLN A 132 2.34 33.92 11.96
N ALA A 133 2.85 33.35 13.05
CA ALA A 133 2.06 32.64 14.05
C ALA A 133 0.93 33.50 14.68
N ASP A 134 1.18 34.80 14.87
CA ASP A 134 0.22 35.80 15.37
C ASP A 134 -0.59 36.50 14.26
N GLY A 135 -0.35 36.12 13.01
CA GLY A 135 -1.01 36.66 11.82
C GLY A 135 -2.44 36.13 11.61
N PRO A 136 -3.21 36.78 10.71
CA PRO A 136 -4.55 36.32 10.35
C PRO A 136 -4.48 35.06 9.47
N PHE A 137 -5.36 34.09 9.75
CA PHE A 137 -5.56 32.86 8.98
C PHE A 137 -6.98 32.86 8.37
N PRO A 138 -7.21 33.58 7.26
CA PRO A 138 -8.55 33.92 6.76
C PRO A 138 -9.37 32.71 6.31
N ASN A 139 -8.72 31.60 5.95
CA ASN A 139 -9.41 30.41 5.47
C ASN A 139 -9.91 29.49 6.60
N ALA A 140 -9.49 29.72 7.85
CA ALA A 140 -9.93 28.92 9.00
C ALA A 140 -11.45 28.97 9.19
N ASP A 141 -12.07 30.15 9.10
CA ASP A 141 -13.52 30.29 9.25
C ASP A 141 -14.29 29.63 8.11
N ALA A 142 -13.76 29.68 6.88
CA ALA A 142 -14.36 29.02 5.72
C ALA A 142 -14.33 27.48 5.88
N PHE A 143 -13.24 26.93 6.41
CA PHE A 143 -13.14 25.50 6.72
C PHE A 143 -14.12 25.08 7.82
N ALA A 144 -14.22 25.88 8.90
CA ALA A 144 -15.17 25.64 9.99
C ALA A 144 -16.64 25.70 9.51
N ALA A 145 -16.98 26.69 8.68
CA ALA A 145 -18.32 26.82 8.10
C ALA A 145 -18.71 25.61 7.23
N ALA A 146 -17.74 25.02 6.51
CA ALA A 146 -17.97 23.81 5.73
C ALA A 146 -18.25 22.58 6.62
N LEU A 147 -17.52 22.44 7.74
CA LEU A 147 -17.79 21.39 8.74
C LEU A 147 -19.17 21.53 9.41
N GLU A 148 -19.69 22.75 9.54
CA GLU A 148 -21.03 23.02 10.07
C GLU A 148 -22.15 22.77 9.06
N GLY A 149 -21.80 22.46 7.80
CA GLY A 149 -22.77 22.33 6.70
C GLY A 149 -23.41 23.66 6.31
N ASN A 150 -22.76 24.78 6.64
CA ASN A 150 -23.19 26.12 6.24
C ASN A 150 -22.69 26.47 4.82
N ASP A 151 -21.72 25.72 4.31
CA ASP A 151 -21.20 25.82 2.93
C ASP A 151 -21.89 24.76 2.04
N THR A 152 -22.72 25.22 1.10
CA THR A 152 -23.45 24.33 0.20
C THR A 152 -22.59 23.71 -0.90
N THR A 153 -21.33 24.14 -1.05
CA THR A 153 -20.39 23.58 -2.06
C THR A 153 -20.21 22.07 -1.91
N TYR A 154 -20.39 21.55 -0.69
CA TYR A 154 -20.20 20.13 -0.36
C TYR A 154 -21.51 19.36 -0.15
N ALA A 155 -22.66 20.00 -0.39
CA ALA A 155 -23.98 19.38 -0.18
C ALA A 155 -24.23 18.16 -1.09
N THR A 156 -23.52 18.07 -2.22
CA THR A 156 -23.59 16.95 -3.18
C THR A 156 -22.61 15.83 -2.87
N THR A 157 -21.87 15.91 -1.76
CA THR A 157 -20.98 14.82 -1.35
C THR A 157 -21.82 13.56 -1.17
N PRO A 158 -21.61 12.50 -1.99
CA PRO A 158 -22.46 11.32 -1.94
C PRO A 158 -22.49 10.78 -0.53
N SER A 159 -23.67 10.57 0.02
CA SER A 159 -23.92 9.74 1.20
C SER A 159 -23.49 8.29 0.91
N GLY A 160 -23.34 7.48 1.96
CA GLY A 160 -23.07 6.04 1.76
C GLY A 160 -24.12 5.38 0.86
N GLU A 161 -25.40 5.73 1.03
CA GLU A 161 -26.52 5.19 0.24
C GLU A 161 -26.43 5.57 -1.24
N GLU A 162 -25.96 6.78 -1.56
CA GLU A 162 -25.73 7.22 -2.94
C GLU A 162 -24.55 6.51 -3.61
N LEU A 163 -23.62 5.94 -2.83
CA LEU A 163 -22.57 5.04 -3.33
C LEU A 163 -23.07 3.61 -3.59
N GLY A 164 -24.34 3.33 -3.27
CA GLY A 164 -24.97 2.02 -3.41
C GLY A 164 -25.12 1.26 -2.09
N GLU A 165 -25.56 0.01 -2.18
CA GLU A 165 -25.68 -0.87 -1.02
C GLU A 165 -24.31 -1.18 -0.39
N PRO A 166 -24.20 -1.22 0.95
CA PRO A 166 -22.94 -1.53 1.60
C PRO A 166 -22.50 -2.95 1.27
N LEU A 167 -21.26 -3.09 0.78
CA LEU A 167 -20.64 -4.36 0.45
C LEU A 167 -20.29 -5.18 1.70
N HIS A 168 -19.97 -4.49 2.79
CA HIS A 168 -19.64 -5.09 4.07
C HIS A 168 -19.90 -4.11 5.20
N THR A 169 -20.41 -4.61 6.32
CA THR A 169 -20.64 -3.83 7.54
C THR A 169 -20.01 -4.56 8.72
N PHE A 170 -19.34 -3.82 9.61
CA PHE A 170 -18.71 -4.36 10.81
C PHE A 170 -18.69 -3.33 11.94
N ASP A 171 -18.51 -3.81 13.17
CA ASP A 171 -18.33 -2.96 14.34
C ASP A 171 -16.83 -2.63 14.51
N ALA A 172 -16.49 -1.34 14.51
CA ALA A 172 -15.13 -0.84 14.64
C ALA A 172 -14.82 -0.32 16.06
N GLY A 173 -15.50 -0.86 17.07
CA GLY A 173 -15.37 -0.49 18.48
C GLY A 173 -15.86 0.95 18.71
N ASP A 174 -14.99 1.79 19.25
CA ASP A 174 -15.33 3.19 19.57
C ASP A 174 -15.63 4.05 18.33
N ALA A 175 -15.30 3.58 17.12
CA ALA A 175 -15.71 4.25 15.87
C ALA A 175 -17.15 3.91 15.47
N GLY A 176 -17.80 2.98 16.17
CA GLY A 176 -19.15 2.51 15.88
C GLY A 176 -19.22 1.56 14.68
N THR A 177 -20.43 1.40 14.14
CA THR A 177 -20.68 0.59 12.95
C THR A 177 -20.07 1.27 11.72
N VAL A 178 -19.30 0.53 10.95
CA VAL A 178 -18.66 0.99 9.71
C VAL A 178 -19.20 0.18 8.54
N ALA A 179 -19.54 0.87 7.45
CA ALA A 179 -19.99 0.30 6.19
C ALA A 179 -18.98 0.61 5.08
N VAL A 180 -18.71 -0.37 4.23
CA VAL A 180 -17.84 -0.24 3.06
C VAL A 180 -18.68 -0.16 1.79
N TYR A 181 -18.46 0.89 1.02
CA TYR A 181 -19.14 1.18 -0.24
C TYR A 181 -18.16 1.15 -1.40
N ALA A 182 -18.67 0.97 -2.62
CA ALA A 182 -17.87 1.11 -3.83
C ALA A 182 -18.70 1.67 -4.98
N ALA A 183 -18.13 2.63 -5.71
CA ALA A 183 -18.74 3.21 -6.90
C ALA A 183 -17.70 3.34 -8.01
N ASP A 184 -18.15 3.26 -9.26
CA ASP A 184 -17.32 3.52 -10.43
C ASP A 184 -17.08 5.04 -10.52
N LEU A 185 -15.84 5.49 -10.80
CA LEU A 185 -15.52 6.92 -10.88
C LEU A 185 -16.19 7.61 -12.08
N LYS A 186 -16.52 6.82 -13.11
CA LYS A 186 -17.27 7.26 -14.29
C LYS A 186 -18.50 6.39 -14.43
N PRO A 187 -19.68 6.96 -14.75
CA PRO A 187 -19.93 8.36 -15.14
C PRO A 187 -20.23 9.31 -13.96
N ASP A 188 -20.03 8.90 -12.71
CA ASP A 188 -20.48 9.65 -11.54
C ASP A 188 -19.54 10.81 -11.16
N ALA A 189 -19.95 12.03 -11.54
CA ALA A 189 -19.18 13.24 -11.27
C ALA A 189 -19.04 13.54 -9.76
N GLU A 190 -20.01 13.18 -8.92
CA GLU A 190 -19.95 13.47 -7.49
C GLU A 190 -18.99 12.51 -6.77
N VAL A 191 -18.93 11.25 -7.20
CA VAL A 191 -17.92 10.28 -6.75
C VAL A 191 -16.53 10.70 -7.20
N ALA A 192 -16.37 11.12 -8.45
CA ALA A 192 -15.10 11.66 -8.96
C ALA A 192 -14.66 12.92 -8.21
N ASN A 193 -15.59 13.83 -7.90
CA ASN A 193 -15.32 15.01 -7.10
C ASN A 193 -14.89 14.63 -5.68
N LEU A 194 -15.56 13.68 -5.04
CA LEU A 194 -15.17 13.20 -3.71
C LEU A 194 -13.77 12.57 -3.71
N HIS A 195 -13.45 11.73 -4.70
CA HIS A 195 -12.10 11.21 -4.87
C HIS A 195 -11.08 12.35 -5.00
N ARG A 196 -11.34 13.34 -5.88
CA ARG A 196 -10.45 14.49 -6.10
C ARG A 196 -10.13 15.25 -4.81
N ARG A 197 -11.06 15.34 -3.86
CA ARG A 197 -10.82 16.01 -2.56
C ARG A 197 -9.94 15.19 -1.61
N LEU A 198 -10.01 13.86 -1.69
CA LEU A 198 -9.26 12.94 -0.82
C LEU A 198 -7.89 12.56 -1.40
N GLU A 199 -7.74 12.60 -2.72
CA GLU A 199 -6.51 12.25 -3.46
C GLU A 199 -5.24 12.96 -2.93
N PRO A 200 -5.26 14.24 -2.55
CA PRO A 200 -4.08 14.93 -1.99
C PRO A 200 -3.53 14.33 -0.69
N LEU A 201 -4.27 13.45 -0.03
CA LEU A 201 -3.81 12.77 1.19
C LEU A 201 -2.95 11.54 0.88
N LEU A 202 -3.10 10.96 -0.31
CA LEU A 202 -2.34 9.79 -0.73
C LEU A 202 -0.82 10.03 -0.74
N PRO A 203 -0.28 11.13 -1.30
CA PRO A 203 1.17 11.40 -1.29
C PRO A 203 1.78 11.54 0.11
N LEU A 204 0.95 11.82 1.13
CA LEU A 204 1.40 11.92 2.52
C LEU A 204 1.58 10.56 3.21
N TYR A 205 1.00 9.49 2.67
CA TYR A 205 0.89 8.19 3.35
C TYR A 205 1.21 6.98 2.48
N ILE A 206 1.34 7.16 1.17
CA ILE A 206 1.70 6.12 0.22
C ILE A 206 2.90 6.64 -0.57
N ASP A 207 4.05 6.03 -0.35
CA ASP A 207 5.27 6.34 -1.09
C ASP A 207 5.04 6.09 -2.59
N GLY A 208 5.52 7.01 -3.43
CA GLY A 208 5.32 6.94 -4.88
C GLY A 208 3.86 7.10 -5.33
N ALA A 209 2.95 7.60 -4.49
CA ALA A 209 1.58 7.88 -4.92
C ALA A 209 1.54 8.89 -6.07
N ASN A 210 0.65 8.65 -7.03
CA ASN A 210 0.39 9.52 -8.18
C ASN A 210 -1.12 9.69 -8.34
N THR A 211 -1.52 10.79 -9.00
CA THR A 211 -2.92 11.04 -9.34
C THR A 211 -3.41 10.05 -10.39
N ILE A 212 -4.69 9.66 -10.31
CA ILE A 212 -5.31 8.76 -11.29
C ILE A 212 -6.16 9.51 -12.33
N ASP A 213 -6.28 8.95 -13.53
CA ASP A 213 -7.18 9.50 -14.56
C ASP A 213 -8.64 9.11 -14.26
N THR A 214 -9.37 10.03 -13.61
CA THR A 214 -10.80 9.82 -13.31
C THR A 214 -11.70 9.80 -14.55
N SER A 215 -11.18 10.13 -15.74
CA SER A 215 -11.93 10.06 -17.01
C SER A 215 -11.95 8.65 -17.62
N ASP A 216 -11.09 7.76 -17.13
CA ASP A 216 -11.06 6.34 -17.49
C ASP A 216 -12.20 5.59 -16.74
N GLY A 217 -12.99 4.85 -17.52
CA GLY A 217 -14.15 4.10 -17.02
C GLY A 217 -13.81 2.86 -16.19
N TYR A 218 -12.54 2.46 -16.10
CA TYR A 218 -12.15 1.25 -15.39
C TYR A 218 -11.81 1.46 -13.92
N TRP A 219 -11.70 2.71 -13.46
CA TRP A 219 -11.47 3.05 -12.05
C TRP A 219 -12.72 2.98 -11.19
N MET A 220 -12.54 2.50 -9.97
CA MET A 220 -13.53 2.52 -8.90
C MET A 220 -12.95 3.15 -7.64
N LEU A 221 -13.80 3.85 -6.90
CA LEU A 221 -13.54 4.32 -5.55
C LEU A 221 -14.24 3.40 -4.56
N MET A 222 -13.51 2.95 -3.54
CA MET A 222 -14.07 2.31 -2.36
C MET A 222 -13.91 3.22 -1.15
N LEU A 223 -14.93 3.30 -0.30
CA LEU A 223 -14.92 4.11 0.92
C LEU A 223 -15.41 3.29 2.10
N ALA A 224 -14.70 3.39 3.22
CA ALA A 224 -15.21 2.95 4.52
C ALA A 224 -15.75 4.16 5.27
N ARG A 225 -17.01 4.11 5.69
CA ARG A 225 -17.69 5.20 6.40
C ARG A 225 -18.41 4.72 7.64
N CYS A 226 -18.54 5.58 8.65
CA CYS A 226 -19.47 5.29 9.75
C CYS A 226 -20.88 5.12 9.20
N ALA A 227 -21.61 4.13 9.68
CA ALA A 227 -23.02 3.97 9.38
C ALA A 227 -23.81 5.07 10.12
N PRO A 228 -24.93 5.56 9.53
CA PRO A 228 -25.79 6.53 10.20
C PRO A 228 -26.27 5.98 11.55
N SER A 229 -25.98 6.67 12.65
CA SER A 229 -26.40 6.26 13.99
C SER A 229 -27.85 6.67 14.26
N GLY A 230 -28.82 6.13 13.51
CA GLY A 230 -30.28 6.17 13.82
C GLY A 230 -30.92 7.52 14.23
N GLY A 231 -30.25 8.66 14.00
CA GLY A 231 -30.65 9.99 14.45
C GLY A 231 -31.29 10.81 13.33
N ALA A 232 -31.63 12.07 13.64
CA ALA A 232 -32.08 13.02 12.63
C ALA A 232 -31.04 13.14 11.49
N PRO A 233 -31.46 13.33 10.24
CA PRO A 233 -30.54 13.46 9.11
C PRO A 233 -29.53 14.58 9.39
N SER A 234 -28.25 14.20 9.46
CA SER A 234 -27.14 15.16 9.56
C SER A 234 -27.05 15.95 8.27
N LYS A 235 -26.72 17.25 8.37
CA LYS A 235 -26.41 18.09 7.20
C LYS A 235 -25.09 17.67 6.52
N THR A 236 -24.24 16.93 7.23
CA THR A 236 -22.97 16.41 6.73
C THR A 236 -23.04 14.89 6.61
N PRO A 237 -22.43 14.30 5.57
CA PRO A 237 -22.36 12.85 5.43
C PRO A 237 -21.54 12.23 6.58
N PRO A 238 -21.73 10.93 6.87
CA PRO A 238 -20.93 10.25 7.88
C PRO A 238 -19.42 10.34 7.60
N PRO A 239 -18.57 10.35 8.64
CA PRO A 239 -17.12 10.38 8.48
C PRO A 239 -16.59 9.25 7.59
N THR A 240 -15.63 9.59 6.73
CA THR A 240 -14.84 8.67 5.92
C THR A 240 -13.62 8.23 6.74
N LEU A 241 -13.50 6.92 6.93
CA LEU A 241 -12.43 6.30 7.72
C LEU A 241 -11.27 5.83 6.85
N GLY A 242 -11.57 5.46 5.61
CA GLY A 242 -10.56 5.04 4.64
C GLY A 242 -11.08 5.09 3.22
N LEU A 243 -10.13 5.16 2.28
CA LEU A 243 -10.37 5.12 0.85
C LEU A 243 -9.48 4.08 0.18
N ALA A 244 -9.97 3.51 -0.91
CA ALA A 244 -9.15 2.75 -1.83
C ALA A 244 -9.56 3.00 -3.27
N THR A 245 -8.59 2.93 -4.18
CA THR A 245 -8.81 2.96 -5.63
C THR A 245 -8.55 1.58 -6.21
N VAL A 246 -9.41 1.15 -7.12
CA VAL A 246 -9.32 -0.17 -7.76
C VAL A 246 -9.44 0.00 -9.26
N TYR A 247 -8.48 -0.53 -10.01
CA TYR A 247 -8.50 -0.55 -11.45
C TYR A 247 -8.91 -1.93 -11.98
N ARG A 248 -9.77 -1.94 -13.01
CA ARG A 248 -10.28 -3.17 -13.64
C ARG A 248 -9.54 -3.46 -14.94
N HIS A 249 -8.40 -4.15 -14.82
CA HIS A 249 -7.56 -4.53 -15.96
C HIS A 249 -8.29 -5.50 -16.89
N TYR A 250 -8.11 -5.32 -18.20
CA TYR A 250 -8.48 -6.33 -19.18
C TYR A 250 -7.68 -7.61 -18.92
N HIS A 251 -8.35 -8.77 -18.94
CA HIS A 251 -7.67 -10.05 -18.90
C HIS A 251 -7.90 -10.78 -20.23
N TYR A 252 -6.84 -10.86 -21.03
CA TYR A 252 -6.89 -11.60 -22.29
C TYR A 252 -6.93 -13.10 -22.02
N THR A 253 -7.95 -13.78 -22.56
CA THR A 253 -8.04 -15.24 -22.57
C THR A 253 -7.73 -15.78 -23.97
N PRO A 254 -6.75 -16.70 -24.14
CA PRO A 254 -6.29 -17.19 -25.44
C PRO A 254 -7.39 -17.74 -26.37
N ASP A 255 -8.49 -18.26 -25.81
CA ASP A 255 -9.53 -18.94 -26.57
C ASP A 255 -10.62 -18.00 -27.12
N GLY A 256 -10.51 -16.68 -26.88
CA GLY A 256 -11.55 -15.71 -27.28
C GLY A 256 -12.93 -15.94 -26.63
N ALA A 257 -13.07 -16.94 -25.75
CA ALA A 257 -14.33 -17.42 -25.19
C ALA A 257 -14.92 -16.52 -24.09
N ALA A 258 -14.27 -15.40 -23.76
CA ALA A 258 -14.85 -14.35 -22.93
C ALA A 258 -15.81 -13.43 -23.71
N SER A 259 -16.10 -13.69 -24.99
CA SER A 259 -17.40 -13.28 -25.52
C SER A 259 -18.43 -14.27 -25.01
N ASP A 260 -19.03 -13.96 -23.87
CA ASP A 260 -20.40 -14.38 -23.58
C ASP A 260 -21.20 -14.42 -24.90
N PRO A 261 -21.84 -15.55 -25.27
CA PRO A 261 -22.65 -15.62 -26.49
C PRO A 261 -23.85 -14.66 -26.48
N SER A 262 -24.13 -14.00 -25.35
CA SER A 262 -25.06 -12.88 -25.21
C SER A 262 -24.43 -11.47 -25.41
N GLY A 263 -23.11 -11.41 -25.60
CA GLY A 263 -22.38 -10.23 -26.10
C GLY A 263 -21.83 -9.25 -25.07
N GLY A 264 -21.53 -9.62 -23.80
CA GLY A 264 -21.35 -8.59 -22.77
C GLY A 264 -20.37 -8.74 -21.60
N SER A 265 -19.46 -9.72 -21.49
CA SER A 265 -18.55 -9.75 -20.32
C SER A 265 -17.09 -10.00 -20.66
N GLU A 266 -16.39 -8.92 -20.99
CA GLU A 266 -14.92 -8.91 -20.98
C GLU A 266 -14.44 -9.30 -19.57
N THR A 267 -13.63 -10.34 -19.52
CA THR A 267 -13.06 -10.84 -18.26
C THR A 267 -12.05 -9.82 -17.71
N ARG A 268 -12.14 -9.52 -16.41
CA ARG A 268 -11.32 -8.47 -15.77
C ARG A 268 -10.54 -9.00 -14.56
N ARG A 269 -9.39 -8.38 -14.31
CA ARG A 269 -8.59 -8.49 -13.08
C ARG A 269 -8.77 -7.22 -12.26
N PHE A 270 -9.06 -7.36 -10.97
CA PHE A 270 -9.22 -6.21 -10.09
C PHE A 270 -7.90 -5.94 -9.40
N LYS A 271 -7.26 -4.80 -9.69
CA LYS A 271 -6.03 -4.37 -9.04
C LYS A 271 -6.35 -3.28 -8.02
N LEU A 272 -6.21 -3.58 -6.73
CA LEU A 272 -6.19 -2.55 -5.70
C LEU A 272 -4.92 -1.74 -5.89
N SER A 273 -5.09 -0.44 -6.17
CA SER A 273 -4.00 0.47 -6.50
C SER A 273 -3.55 1.23 -5.25
N GLN A 274 -4.45 2.03 -4.68
CA GLN A 274 -4.16 2.81 -3.47
C GLN A 274 -5.10 2.36 -2.35
N LEU A 275 -4.59 2.25 -1.12
CA LEU A 275 -5.39 1.99 0.08
C LEU A 275 -4.86 2.83 1.24
N LEU A 276 -5.73 3.69 1.77
CA LEU A 276 -5.42 4.54 2.91
C LEU A 276 -6.54 4.42 3.95
N VAL A 277 -6.17 4.03 5.18
CA VAL A 277 -7.00 4.27 6.37
C VAL A 277 -6.46 5.53 7.04
N LEU A 278 -7.33 6.52 7.24
CA LEU A 278 -6.92 7.78 7.84
C LEU A 278 -6.35 7.53 9.25
N PRO A 279 -5.29 8.27 9.66
CA PRO A 279 -4.49 7.94 10.84
C PRO A 279 -5.29 7.59 12.11
N ARG A 280 -6.24 8.44 12.52
CA ARG A 280 -7.07 8.24 13.73
C ARG A 280 -7.94 6.97 13.73
N TYR A 281 -8.15 6.34 12.58
CA TYR A 281 -9.00 5.14 12.42
C TYR A 281 -8.20 3.85 12.14
N ARG A 282 -6.86 3.92 12.16
CA ARG A 282 -5.99 2.74 12.01
C ARG A 282 -6.13 1.80 13.21
N GLY A 283 -5.75 0.52 13.00
CA GLY A 283 -5.83 -0.51 14.04
C GLY A 283 -7.24 -1.03 14.35
N ARG A 284 -8.28 -0.50 13.70
CA ARG A 284 -9.70 -0.87 13.96
C ARG A 284 -10.28 -1.89 12.97
N GLY A 285 -9.44 -2.52 12.14
CA GLY A 285 -9.89 -3.49 11.13
C GLY A 285 -10.45 -2.90 9.83
N VAL A 286 -10.50 -1.57 9.68
CA VAL A 286 -11.04 -0.87 8.49
C VAL A 286 -10.40 -1.36 7.18
N GLY A 287 -9.07 -1.37 7.07
CA GLY A 287 -8.39 -1.81 5.85
C GLY A 287 -8.71 -3.27 5.48
N ARG A 288 -8.78 -4.15 6.48
CA ARG A 288 -9.15 -5.57 6.29
C ARG A 288 -10.58 -5.71 5.78
N ALA A 289 -11.51 -4.96 6.37
CA ALA A 289 -12.90 -4.90 5.93
C ALA A 289 -13.03 -4.43 4.47
N MET A 290 -12.22 -3.45 4.05
CA MET A 290 -12.18 -2.98 2.67
C MET A 290 -11.66 -4.05 1.70
N VAL A 291 -10.60 -4.79 2.06
CA VAL A 291 -10.10 -5.92 1.26
C VAL A 291 -11.14 -7.04 1.16
N ARG A 292 -11.81 -7.39 2.27
CA ARG A 292 -12.90 -8.36 2.27
C ARG A 292 -14.04 -7.95 1.32
N ALA A 293 -14.47 -6.69 1.40
CA ALA A 293 -15.49 -6.11 0.53
C ALA A 293 -15.07 -6.13 -0.94
N LEU A 294 -13.80 -5.84 -1.24
CA LEU A 294 -13.25 -5.90 -2.61
C LEU A 294 -13.38 -7.31 -3.18
N HIS A 295 -13.03 -8.34 -2.42
CA HIS A 295 -13.17 -9.72 -2.89
C HIS A 295 -14.63 -10.13 -3.13
N ALA A 296 -15.56 -9.69 -2.26
CA ALA A 296 -16.98 -9.92 -2.48
C ALA A 296 -17.47 -9.24 -3.77
N LEU A 297 -17.08 -7.97 -3.99
CA LEU A 297 -17.40 -7.23 -5.20
C LEU A 297 -16.80 -7.87 -6.45
N ALA A 298 -15.53 -8.25 -6.40
CA ALA A 298 -14.81 -8.89 -7.50
C ALA A 298 -15.46 -10.23 -7.87
N SER A 299 -15.87 -11.02 -6.87
CA SER A 299 -16.61 -12.26 -7.10
C SER A 299 -17.97 -12.00 -7.76
N ALA A 300 -18.71 -10.99 -7.30
CA ALA A 300 -20.01 -10.62 -7.85
C ALA A 300 -19.91 -10.12 -9.29
N ARG A 301 -18.80 -9.45 -9.65
CA ARG A 301 -18.51 -8.94 -10.99
C ARG A 301 -17.75 -9.94 -11.89
N GLY A 302 -17.55 -11.18 -11.44
CA GLY A 302 -16.90 -12.22 -12.24
C GLY A 302 -15.42 -11.97 -12.55
N ALA A 303 -14.69 -11.31 -11.65
CA ALA A 303 -13.26 -11.09 -11.81
C ALA A 303 -12.47 -12.42 -11.77
N VAL A 304 -11.33 -12.46 -12.45
CA VAL A 304 -10.45 -13.65 -12.46
C VAL A 304 -9.71 -13.81 -11.14
N ASP A 305 -9.14 -12.71 -10.67
CA ASP A 305 -8.39 -12.61 -9.44
C ASP A 305 -8.38 -11.15 -8.96
N VAL A 306 -7.95 -10.98 -7.71
CA VAL A 306 -7.65 -9.70 -7.11
C VAL A 306 -6.14 -9.59 -6.93
N THR A 307 -5.57 -8.50 -7.42
CA THR A 307 -4.14 -8.16 -7.30
C THR A 307 -3.96 -6.85 -6.57
N PHE A 308 -2.76 -6.60 -6.07
CA PHE A 308 -2.40 -5.38 -5.36
C PHE A 308 -1.20 -4.77 -6.08
N GLU A 309 -1.23 -3.47 -6.31
CA GLU A 309 -0.11 -2.69 -6.84
C GLU A 309 0.87 -2.40 -5.73
N ASP A 310 2.11 -2.85 -5.89
CA ASP A 310 3.26 -2.63 -4.99
C ASP A 310 2.89 -2.55 -3.50
N PRO A 311 2.24 -3.60 -2.94
CA PRO A 311 1.74 -3.54 -1.58
C PRO A 311 2.88 -3.45 -0.56
N THR A 312 2.77 -2.53 0.38
CA THR A 312 3.69 -2.46 1.53
C THR A 312 3.69 -3.76 2.34
N PRO A 313 4.72 -4.04 3.17
CA PRO A 313 4.74 -5.22 4.03
C PRO A 313 3.49 -5.34 4.92
N GLN A 314 2.98 -4.22 5.43
CA GLN A 314 1.77 -4.19 6.26
C GLN A 314 0.51 -4.55 5.45
N VAL A 315 0.37 -4.03 4.23
CA VAL A 315 -0.74 -4.36 3.33
C VAL A 315 -0.66 -5.82 2.89
N THR A 316 0.55 -6.32 2.62
CA THR A 316 0.81 -7.73 2.27
C THR A 316 0.39 -8.66 3.41
N LEU A 317 0.78 -8.36 4.66
CA LEU A 317 0.38 -9.15 5.83
C LEU A 317 -1.14 -9.13 6.03
N MET A 318 -1.77 -7.97 5.85
CA MET A 318 -3.22 -7.82 5.94
C MET A 318 -3.96 -8.62 4.86
N ARG A 319 -3.48 -8.56 3.61
CA ARG A 319 -4.00 -9.35 2.49
C ARG A 319 -3.87 -10.85 2.77
N ASP A 320 -2.68 -11.29 3.20
CA ASP A 320 -2.43 -12.70 3.48
C ASP A 320 -3.37 -13.22 4.59
N ARG A 321 -3.58 -12.40 5.63
CA ARG A 321 -4.52 -12.71 6.70
C ARG A 321 -5.94 -12.88 6.16
N GLU A 322 -6.43 -11.94 5.35
CA GLU A 322 -7.79 -12.01 4.83
C GLU A 322 -7.99 -13.18 3.87
N ASP A 323 -7.04 -13.44 2.97
CA ASP A 323 -7.08 -14.57 2.05
C ASP A 323 -7.06 -15.91 2.80
N PHE A 324 -6.23 -16.04 3.84
CA PHE A 324 -6.20 -17.22 4.71
C PHE A 324 -7.54 -17.44 5.41
N LEU A 325 -8.12 -16.40 6.02
CA LEU A 325 -9.40 -16.51 6.72
C LEU A 325 -10.54 -16.91 5.76
N ARG A 326 -10.60 -16.29 4.59
CA ARG A 326 -11.60 -16.63 3.55
C ARG A 326 -11.47 -18.07 3.06
N LEU A 327 -10.25 -18.54 2.77
CA LEU A 327 -10.04 -19.93 2.34
C LEU A 327 -10.31 -20.94 3.46
N ARG A 328 -9.99 -20.59 4.71
CA ARG A 328 -10.28 -21.42 5.88
C ARG A 328 -11.78 -21.60 6.10
N GLU A 329 -12.58 -20.56 5.84
CA GLU A 329 -14.03 -20.59 6.01
C GLU A 329 -14.74 -21.20 4.79
N ALA A 330 -14.13 -21.09 3.61
CA ALA A 330 -14.66 -21.64 2.36
C ALA A 330 -14.78 -23.17 2.42
N ARG A 331 -15.84 -23.69 1.77
CA ARG A 331 -16.10 -25.14 1.59
C ARG A 331 -15.93 -25.94 2.88
N SER A 332 -16.41 -25.40 4.01
CA SER A 332 -16.35 -26.05 5.32
C SER A 332 -14.94 -26.44 5.77
N GLY A 333 -13.93 -25.64 5.43
CA GLY A 333 -12.55 -25.88 5.88
C GLY A 333 -11.70 -26.75 4.95
N ARG A 334 -12.19 -27.07 3.73
CA ARG A 334 -11.46 -27.90 2.74
C ARG A 334 -10.02 -27.47 2.52
N ALA A 335 -9.71 -26.17 2.55
CA ALA A 335 -8.35 -25.68 2.36
C ALA A 335 -7.37 -26.18 3.43
N LEU A 336 -7.80 -26.25 4.69
CA LEU A 336 -6.98 -26.80 5.78
C LEU A 336 -6.85 -28.32 5.68
N GLU A 337 -7.91 -29.02 5.28
CA GLU A 337 -7.86 -30.47 5.07
C GLU A 337 -6.88 -30.83 3.94
N ALA A 338 -6.97 -30.14 2.80
CA ALA A 338 -6.06 -30.31 1.69
C ALA A 338 -4.60 -30.08 2.11
N ALA A 339 -4.35 -29.04 2.91
CA ALA A 339 -3.03 -28.77 3.45
C ALA A 339 -2.56 -29.84 4.44
N ALA A 340 -3.43 -30.38 5.29
CA ALA A 340 -3.11 -31.48 6.19
C ALA A 340 -2.76 -32.77 5.44
N GLU A 341 -3.48 -33.08 4.36
CA GLU A 341 -3.20 -34.21 3.46
C GLU A 341 -1.84 -34.03 2.78
N ALA A 342 -1.61 -32.86 2.17
CA ALA A 342 -0.34 -32.55 1.52
C ALA A 342 0.85 -32.61 2.49
N ALA A 343 0.69 -32.12 3.72
CA ALA A 343 1.73 -32.19 4.75
C ALA A 343 2.10 -33.64 5.11
N LYS A 344 1.12 -34.55 5.23
CA LYS A 344 1.36 -35.99 5.47
C LYS A 344 2.14 -36.64 4.33
N ASP A 345 1.83 -36.24 3.10
CA ASP A 345 2.48 -36.76 1.89
C ASP A 345 3.82 -36.07 1.58
N GLY A 346 4.22 -35.06 2.36
CA GLY A 346 5.43 -34.26 2.11
C GLY A 346 5.34 -33.42 0.84
N SER A 347 4.12 -33.08 0.38
CA SER A 347 3.90 -32.22 -0.78
C SER A 347 3.94 -30.74 -0.40
N LEU A 348 4.72 -29.97 -1.16
CA LEU A 348 4.80 -28.52 -1.06
C LEU A 348 3.71 -27.78 -1.84
N ARG A 349 2.89 -28.51 -2.59
CA ARG A 349 1.93 -27.93 -3.52
C ARG A 349 0.54 -28.51 -3.26
N PRO A 350 -0.51 -27.71 -3.43
CA PRO A 350 -1.86 -28.25 -3.49
C PRO A 350 -2.00 -29.19 -4.70
N SER A 351 -2.99 -30.07 -4.65
CA SER A 351 -3.41 -30.83 -5.83
C SER A 351 -3.86 -29.86 -6.94
N ALA A 352 -3.88 -30.31 -8.20
CA ALA A 352 -4.31 -29.47 -9.32
C ALA A 352 -5.77 -28.98 -9.12
N ASP A 353 -6.64 -29.84 -8.61
CA ASP A 353 -8.03 -29.49 -8.33
C ASP A 353 -8.15 -28.51 -7.17
N ASP A 354 -7.35 -28.69 -6.10
CA ASP A 354 -7.31 -27.76 -4.97
C ASP A 354 -6.80 -26.38 -5.38
N ALA A 355 -5.72 -26.34 -6.16
CA ALA A 355 -5.20 -25.10 -6.72
C ALA A 355 -6.24 -24.39 -7.59
N ALA A 356 -6.93 -25.14 -8.46
CA ALA A 356 -7.90 -24.58 -9.39
C ALA A 356 -9.10 -23.96 -8.67
N TRP A 357 -9.67 -24.63 -7.65
CA TRP A 357 -10.80 -24.06 -6.92
C TRP A 357 -10.36 -22.91 -6.02
N MET A 358 -9.22 -23.01 -5.31
CA MET A 358 -8.73 -21.93 -4.44
C MET A 358 -8.46 -20.66 -5.24
N ARG A 359 -7.93 -20.76 -6.46
CA ARG A 359 -7.76 -19.60 -7.34
C ARG A 359 -9.09 -19.00 -7.76
N ARG A 360 -10.01 -19.84 -8.24
CA ARG A 360 -11.31 -19.39 -8.77
C ARG A 360 -12.21 -18.79 -7.69
N GLU A 361 -12.31 -19.42 -6.52
CA GLU A 361 -13.22 -18.98 -5.44
C GLU A 361 -12.54 -18.03 -4.46
N GLY A 362 -11.24 -18.20 -4.23
CA GLY A 362 -10.44 -17.26 -3.44
C GLY A 362 -10.11 -15.97 -4.19
N LEU A 363 -10.20 -15.97 -5.53
CA LEU A 363 -9.76 -14.90 -6.43
C LEU A 363 -8.25 -14.62 -6.27
N LEU A 364 -7.46 -15.70 -6.19
CA LEU A 364 -6.04 -15.63 -5.93
C LEU A 364 -5.21 -15.68 -7.22
N SER A 365 -4.28 -14.74 -7.34
CA SER A 365 -3.23 -14.85 -8.34
C SER A 365 -2.35 -16.08 -8.06
N PRO A 366 -1.63 -16.61 -9.07
CA PRO A 366 -0.69 -17.71 -8.90
C PRO A 366 0.30 -17.51 -7.75
N ARG A 367 0.89 -16.30 -7.66
CA ARG A 367 1.84 -15.93 -6.60
C ARG A 367 1.15 -15.88 -5.23
N GLN A 368 -0.06 -15.32 -5.16
CA GLN A 368 -0.78 -15.24 -3.90
C GLN A 368 -1.21 -16.62 -3.39
N LEU A 369 -1.70 -17.51 -4.25
CA LEU A 369 -2.00 -18.89 -3.85
C LEU A 369 -0.76 -19.57 -3.23
N ALA A 370 0.41 -19.41 -3.85
CA ALA A 370 1.64 -20.00 -3.33
C ALA A 370 2.01 -19.49 -1.93
N ARG A 371 1.77 -18.20 -1.64
CA ARG A 371 1.97 -17.60 -0.31
C ARG A 371 0.98 -18.13 0.72
N ILE A 372 -0.30 -18.18 0.38
CA ILE A 372 -1.36 -18.61 1.32
C ILE A 372 -1.29 -20.11 1.58
N TRP A 373 -0.84 -20.89 0.60
CA TRP A 373 -0.61 -22.32 0.78
C TRP A 373 0.42 -22.62 1.87
N GLU A 374 1.48 -21.82 2.00
CA GLU A 374 2.45 -21.94 3.10
C GLU A 374 1.79 -21.74 4.47
N VAL A 375 0.95 -20.71 4.57
CA VAL A 375 0.19 -20.41 5.79
C VAL A 375 -0.76 -21.56 6.13
N LEU A 376 -1.46 -22.11 5.12
CA LEU A 376 -2.36 -23.25 5.29
C LEU A 376 -1.61 -24.51 5.75
N LEU A 377 -0.46 -24.83 5.14
CA LEU A 377 0.40 -25.94 5.56
C LEU A 377 0.84 -25.78 7.03
N TRP A 378 1.26 -24.58 7.40
CA TRP A 378 1.67 -24.28 8.78
C TRP A 378 0.51 -24.43 9.76
N ALA A 379 -0.64 -23.84 9.43
CA ALA A 379 -1.83 -23.90 10.26
C ALA A 379 -2.35 -25.32 10.44
N ALA A 380 -2.38 -26.13 9.37
CA ALA A 380 -2.90 -27.49 9.38
C ALA A 380 -2.00 -28.49 10.14
N SER A 381 -0.69 -28.24 10.14
CA SER A 381 0.31 -29.12 10.78
C SER A 381 0.64 -28.73 12.22
N GLY A 382 0.13 -27.59 12.71
CA GLY A 382 0.34 -27.15 14.09
C GLY A 382 1.79 -26.82 14.43
N SER A 383 2.57 -26.27 13.49
CA SER A 383 4.02 -26.00 13.66
C SER A 383 4.87 -27.27 13.80
N SER A 384 4.59 -28.31 13.02
CA SER A 384 5.44 -29.52 13.01
C SER A 384 6.78 -29.27 12.29
N THR A 385 7.85 -29.95 12.73
CA THR A 385 9.16 -29.99 12.06
C THR A 385 9.08 -30.38 10.58
N ALA A 386 8.03 -31.11 10.17
CA ALA A 386 7.79 -31.45 8.77
C ALA A 386 7.42 -30.23 7.91
N THR A 387 6.64 -29.29 8.46
CA THR A 387 6.25 -28.07 7.74
C THR A 387 7.37 -27.06 7.67
N GLU A 388 8.18 -27.00 8.71
CA GLU A 388 9.44 -26.26 8.68
C GLU A 388 10.39 -26.82 7.62
N ALA A 389 10.58 -28.13 7.57
CA ALA A 389 11.41 -28.79 6.55
C ALA A 389 10.86 -28.55 5.12
N LEU A 390 9.54 -28.47 4.99
CA LEU A 390 8.85 -28.17 3.73
C LEU A 390 9.12 -26.71 3.28
N LEU A 391 8.91 -25.73 4.15
CA LEU A 391 9.17 -24.32 3.82
C LEU A 391 10.66 -24.06 3.55
N ARG A 392 11.55 -24.72 4.30
CA ARG A 392 13.01 -24.69 4.06
C ARG A 392 13.39 -25.25 2.69
N ARG A 393 12.85 -26.41 2.32
CA ARG A 393 13.08 -27.01 1.00
C ARG A 393 12.61 -26.10 -0.13
N LYS A 394 11.47 -25.42 0.03
CA LYS A 394 10.97 -24.46 -0.97
C LYS A 394 11.95 -23.31 -1.18
N ALA A 395 12.43 -22.71 -0.09
CA ALA A 395 13.39 -21.62 -0.18
C ALA A 395 14.73 -22.03 -0.80
N GLU A 396 15.18 -23.25 -0.54
CA GLU A 396 16.36 -23.81 -1.21
C GLU A 396 16.12 -24.01 -2.71
N GLU A 397 14.94 -24.48 -3.11
CA GLU A 397 14.56 -24.59 -4.52
C GLU A 397 14.55 -23.21 -5.20
N GLU A 398 14.11 -22.16 -4.51
CA GLU A 398 14.11 -20.78 -4.98
C GLU A 398 15.51 -20.19 -5.07
N LYS A 399 16.34 -20.34 -4.03
CA LYS A 399 17.76 -19.94 -4.04
C LYS A 399 18.53 -20.63 -5.16
N ARG A 400 18.34 -21.95 -5.33
CA ARG A 400 18.96 -22.71 -6.41
C ARG A 400 18.51 -22.21 -7.79
N ARG A 401 17.25 -21.79 -7.92
CA ARG A 401 16.72 -21.21 -9.17
C ARG A 401 17.29 -19.82 -9.41
N ALA A 402 17.41 -18.97 -8.38
CA ALA A 402 18.06 -17.67 -8.47
C ALA A 402 19.53 -17.81 -8.91
N ASP A 403 20.27 -18.75 -8.30
CA ASP A 403 21.64 -19.07 -8.65
C ASP A 403 21.75 -19.62 -10.09
N ALA A 404 20.81 -20.47 -10.50
CA ALA A 404 20.74 -21.00 -11.87
C ALA A 404 20.42 -19.89 -12.89
N SER A 405 19.50 -18.97 -12.56
CA SER A 405 19.15 -17.81 -13.37
C SER A 405 20.32 -16.84 -13.51
N ALA A 406 21.03 -16.55 -12.41
CA ALA A 406 22.24 -15.74 -12.41
C ALA A 406 23.36 -16.38 -13.25
N LYS A 407 23.52 -17.71 -13.18
CA LYS A 407 24.45 -18.46 -14.05
C LYS A 407 24.03 -18.41 -15.52
N CYS A 408 22.73 -18.44 -15.82
CA CYS A 408 22.20 -18.36 -17.18
C CYS A 408 22.40 -16.95 -17.77
N LYS A 409 22.12 -15.88 -17.02
CA LYS A 409 22.42 -14.48 -17.39
C LYS A 409 23.92 -14.28 -17.67
N ARG A 410 24.79 -14.98 -16.95
CA ARG A 410 26.25 -14.99 -17.17
C ARG A 410 26.68 -15.72 -18.44
N PHE A 411 25.87 -16.68 -18.93
CA PHE A 411 26.10 -17.40 -20.20
C PHE A 411 25.57 -16.64 -21.43
N VAL A 412 24.52 -15.83 -21.29
CA VAL A 412 23.97 -15.01 -22.39
C VAL A 412 24.88 -13.82 -22.74
N ASN A 413 25.74 -13.37 -21.81
CA ASN A 413 26.73 -12.32 -22.05
C ASN A 413 28.03 -12.79 -22.74
N LEU A 414 28.07 -14.00 -23.32
CA LEU A 414 29.20 -14.48 -24.11
C LEU A 414 28.75 -14.96 -25.49
N ARG A 415 28.48 -14.00 -26.39
CA ARG A 415 28.76 -14.07 -27.85
C ARG A 415 28.47 -12.71 -28.50
N PRO A 416 29.48 -11.92 -28.89
CA PRO A 416 29.30 -10.91 -29.92
C PRO A 416 29.04 -11.64 -31.24
N LEU A 417 27.86 -11.48 -31.82
CA LEU A 417 27.64 -11.80 -33.23
C LEU A 417 28.40 -10.76 -34.06
N THR A 418 29.49 -11.20 -34.66
CA THR A 418 30.28 -10.41 -35.61
C THR A 418 29.50 -10.19 -36.91
N SER A 419 29.35 -8.92 -37.28
CA SER A 419 29.30 -8.34 -38.64
C SER A 419 28.51 -9.05 -39.74
N GLY A 420 27.47 -8.38 -40.21
CA GLY A 420 26.89 -8.52 -41.56
C GLY A 420 26.04 -7.29 -41.87
N GLU A 421 26.51 -6.47 -42.80
CA GLU A 421 25.90 -5.22 -43.27
C GLU A 421 24.59 -5.45 -44.06
N ASP A 422 23.81 -4.36 -44.14
CA ASP A 422 22.69 -4.06 -45.04
C ASP A 422 21.32 -4.77 -44.84
N ALA A 423 20.35 -4.01 -44.29
CA ALA A 423 19.34 -3.32 -45.11
C ALA A 423 18.19 -2.71 -44.29
N GLY A 424 17.79 -1.48 -44.65
CA GLY A 424 16.39 -1.08 -44.69
C GLY A 424 15.82 -0.29 -43.52
N ALA A 425 15.83 1.04 -43.66
CA ALA A 425 15.05 1.96 -42.85
C ALA A 425 13.54 1.65 -42.87
N ALA A 426 12.92 1.63 -41.69
CA ALA A 426 11.49 1.86 -41.53
C ALA A 426 11.22 2.49 -40.16
N ASP A 427 10.82 3.76 -40.24
CA ASP A 427 10.13 4.57 -39.23
C ASP A 427 8.99 3.81 -38.55
N ARG A 428 8.93 3.88 -37.20
CA ARG A 428 7.72 3.61 -36.38
C ARG A 428 7.93 3.97 -34.90
N GLY A 429 7.21 5.01 -34.46
CA GLY A 429 6.40 5.07 -33.23
C GLY A 429 7.06 4.75 -31.89
N GLN A 430 7.27 5.80 -31.07
CA GLN A 430 7.36 5.70 -29.62
C GLN A 430 6.01 5.26 -29.04
N ASP A 431 5.92 4.00 -28.61
CA ASP A 431 5.00 3.54 -27.58
C ASP A 431 5.86 2.92 -26.47
N GLY A 432 5.97 3.64 -25.36
CA GLY A 432 6.62 3.16 -24.14
C GLY A 432 5.63 2.29 -23.35
N GLY A 433 5.52 1.02 -23.75
CA GLY A 433 4.93 -0.02 -22.91
C GLY A 433 6.03 -0.70 -22.12
N GLU A 434 6.11 -0.42 -20.82
CA GLU A 434 6.83 -1.29 -19.89
C GLU A 434 6.03 -2.60 -19.77
N GLU A 435 6.39 -3.58 -20.60
CA GLU A 435 6.02 -4.96 -20.40
C GLU A 435 6.69 -5.44 -19.10
N GLY A 436 5.95 -5.42 -18.00
CA GLY A 436 6.33 -6.14 -16.80
C GLY A 436 6.52 -7.62 -17.14
N GLU A 437 7.74 -8.13 -16.98
CA GLU A 437 8.10 -9.54 -17.16
C GLU A 437 7.15 -10.45 -16.33
N ASP A 438 6.12 -10.98 -17.00
CA ASP A 438 5.21 -11.97 -16.45
C ASP A 438 5.86 -13.37 -16.49
N ASP A 439 6.94 -13.53 -15.74
CA ASP A 439 7.65 -14.81 -15.53
C ASP A 439 6.86 -15.81 -14.64
N GLY A 440 5.60 -15.48 -14.31
CA GLY A 440 4.73 -16.24 -13.41
C GLY A 440 4.06 -17.47 -14.03
N ASP A 441 3.85 -17.48 -15.35
CA ASP A 441 3.10 -18.54 -16.02
C ASP A 441 3.86 -19.88 -16.11
N ASN A 442 5.19 -19.85 -15.92
CA ASN A 442 6.01 -21.06 -15.99
C ASN A 442 6.00 -21.90 -14.68
N TRP A 443 5.26 -21.47 -13.64
CA TRP A 443 5.21 -22.19 -12.36
C TRP A 443 4.21 -23.37 -12.36
N MET A 444 3.08 -23.25 -13.09
CA MET A 444 2.03 -24.28 -13.13
C MET A 444 2.16 -25.26 -14.31
N MET A 445 2.90 -24.90 -15.36
CA MET A 445 2.97 -25.70 -16.60
C MET A 445 4.06 -26.78 -16.62
N ALA A 446 4.73 -27.03 -15.49
CA ALA A 446 5.69 -28.12 -15.37
C ALA A 446 4.97 -29.49 -15.42
N LYS A 447 4.69 -29.96 -16.65
CA LYS A 447 4.21 -31.31 -16.96
C LYS A 447 5.01 -32.33 -16.16
N HIS A 448 4.29 -33.25 -15.51
CA HIS A 448 4.82 -34.46 -14.88
C HIS A 448 5.92 -35.09 -15.74
N ARG A 449 7.18 -34.87 -15.33
CA ARG A 449 8.25 -35.85 -15.54
C ARG A 449 8.62 -36.36 -14.17
N GLY A 450 8.19 -37.59 -13.90
CA GLY A 450 8.35 -38.25 -12.62
C GLY A 450 9.81 -38.26 -12.17
N LEU A 451 10.09 -37.55 -11.09
CA LEU A 451 11.27 -37.78 -10.26
C LEU A 451 10.85 -38.71 -9.13
N LYS A 452 10.81 -40.01 -9.42
CA LYS A 452 10.89 -41.04 -8.37
C LYS A 452 12.35 -41.07 -7.89
N GLY A 453 12.57 -40.63 -6.65
CA GLY A 453 13.85 -40.74 -5.96
C GLY A 453 14.30 -39.45 -5.29
N GLY A 454 13.65 -39.07 -4.19
CA GLY A 454 14.19 -38.05 -3.29
C GLY A 454 15.25 -38.68 -2.39
N ARG A 455 16.53 -38.34 -2.60
CA ARG A 455 17.58 -38.60 -1.61
C ARG A 455 17.65 -37.35 -0.72
N ALA A 456 17.56 -37.53 0.60
CA ALA A 456 17.70 -36.45 1.56
C ALA A 456 19.05 -35.75 1.34
N VAL A 457 19.02 -34.43 1.16
CA VAL A 457 20.22 -33.60 1.10
C VAL A 457 20.42 -33.03 2.50
N GLU A 458 21.56 -33.32 3.14
CA GLU A 458 21.91 -32.76 4.45
C GLU A 458 22.33 -31.29 4.31
N LEU A 459 21.95 -30.50 5.32
CA LEU A 459 22.09 -29.04 5.35
C LEU A 459 23.48 -28.60 5.85
N PRO A 460 23.97 -27.41 5.47
CA PRO A 460 25.11 -26.76 6.13
C PRO A 460 24.74 -26.30 7.56
N ASP A 461 25.58 -26.63 8.54
CA ASP A 461 25.33 -26.42 9.98
C ASP A 461 24.99 -24.96 10.38
N ALA A 462 25.54 -23.96 9.67
CA ALA A 462 25.35 -22.55 9.99
C ALA A 462 23.89 -22.08 9.82
N THR A 463 23.22 -22.54 8.76
CA THR A 463 21.81 -22.21 8.49
C THR A 463 20.86 -22.93 9.42
N VAL A 464 21.24 -24.13 9.89
CA VAL A 464 20.47 -24.86 10.92
C VAL A 464 20.52 -24.12 12.26
N GLY A 465 21.70 -23.62 12.64
CA GLY A 465 21.91 -22.89 13.90
C GLY A 465 21.17 -21.54 13.98
N MET A 466 21.20 -20.73 12.92
CA MET A 466 20.54 -19.41 12.93
C MET A 466 19.02 -19.53 13.09
N VAL A 467 18.40 -20.47 12.37
CA VAL A 467 16.95 -20.68 12.49
C VAL A 467 16.57 -21.31 13.82
N GLN A 468 17.39 -22.20 14.40
CA GLN A 468 17.15 -22.68 15.78
C GLN A 468 17.21 -21.53 16.80
N THR A 469 18.06 -20.52 16.54
CA THR A 469 18.20 -19.33 17.39
C THR A 469 16.96 -18.43 17.27
N VAL A 470 16.53 -18.10 16.05
CA VAL A 470 15.28 -17.36 15.80
C VAL A 470 14.08 -18.08 16.42
N MET A 471 14.02 -19.40 16.33
CA MET A 471 12.93 -20.19 16.92
C MET A 471 12.97 -20.20 18.45
N ALA A 472 14.16 -20.30 19.05
CA ALA A 472 14.32 -20.16 20.50
C ALA A 472 13.96 -18.74 20.97
N ALA A 473 14.29 -17.71 20.19
CA ALA A 473 13.86 -16.34 20.45
C ALA A 473 12.33 -16.21 20.37
N LEU A 474 11.69 -16.80 19.35
CA LEU A 474 10.24 -16.80 19.18
C LEU A 474 9.50 -17.59 20.28
N GLU A 475 10.07 -18.66 20.83
CA GLU A 475 9.49 -19.43 21.95
C GLU A 475 9.78 -18.81 23.32
N GLY A 476 10.92 -18.12 23.46
CA GLY A 476 11.39 -17.50 24.71
C GLY A 476 11.04 -16.02 24.90
N GLY A 477 10.41 -15.37 23.90
CA GLY A 477 10.10 -13.94 23.94
C GLY A 477 11.28 -13.01 23.64
N GLY A 478 12.31 -13.51 22.94
CA GLY A 478 13.42 -12.72 22.41
C GLY A 478 13.09 -12.00 21.10
N ASP A 479 13.98 -11.12 20.66
CA ASP A 479 13.80 -10.29 19.45
C ASP A 479 14.11 -11.07 18.16
N ALA A 480 13.15 -11.89 17.75
CA ALA A 480 13.25 -12.74 16.57
C ALA A 480 13.25 -11.98 15.23
N GLU A 481 12.82 -10.71 15.21
CA GLU A 481 12.85 -9.89 13.99
C GLU A 481 14.29 -9.46 13.66
N ALA A 482 15.08 -9.09 14.68
CA ALA A 482 16.50 -8.74 14.52
C ALA A 482 17.38 -9.94 14.11
N GLU A 483 17.06 -11.16 14.54
CA GLU A 483 17.82 -12.36 14.18
C GLU A 483 17.45 -12.95 12.80
N ALA A 484 16.30 -12.57 12.24
CA ALA A 484 15.82 -13.08 10.95
C ALA A 484 16.24 -12.23 9.74
N GLU A 485 16.73 -10.99 9.96
CA GLU A 485 16.91 -9.95 8.94
C GLU A 485 17.83 -10.37 7.76
N GLU A 486 18.72 -11.35 7.96
CA GLU A 486 19.65 -11.84 6.93
C GLU A 486 19.19 -13.13 6.20
N ASP A 487 18.11 -13.80 6.66
CA ASP A 487 17.59 -15.05 6.06
C ASP A 487 16.11 -14.91 5.61
N PRO A 488 15.83 -14.86 4.29
CA PRO A 488 14.47 -14.73 3.75
C PRO A 488 13.49 -15.82 4.23
N VAL A 489 13.99 -17.00 4.59
CA VAL A 489 13.18 -18.11 5.11
C VAL A 489 12.76 -17.83 6.55
N ALA A 490 13.71 -17.41 7.38
CA ALA A 490 13.44 -17.04 8.77
C ALA A 490 12.43 -15.89 8.81
N THR A 491 12.61 -14.87 7.97
CA THR A 491 11.66 -13.76 7.82
C THR A 491 10.26 -14.25 7.46
N ARG A 492 10.14 -15.13 6.45
CA ARG A 492 8.83 -15.66 6.05
C ARG A 492 8.16 -16.49 7.16
N LEU A 493 8.92 -17.25 7.94
CA LEU A 493 8.38 -18.01 9.08
C LEU A 493 7.85 -17.08 10.19
N VAL A 494 8.58 -16.01 10.49
CA VAL A 494 8.15 -14.97 11.44
C VAL A 494 6.85 -14.32 10.94
N GLU A 495 6.76 -13.98 9.65
CA GLU A 495 5.53 -13.44 9.05
C GLU A 495 4.33 -14.39 9.20
N ILE A 496 4.50 -15.68 8.86
CA ILE A 496 3.43 -16.69 8.97
C ILE A 496 2.96 -16.80 10.42
N ARG A 497 3.89 -16.84 11.38
CA ARG A 497 3.55 -16.91 12.80
C ARG A 497 2.79 -15.66 13.27
N LYS A 498 3.31 -14.47 12.94
CA LYS A 498 2.67 -13.17 13.25
C LYS A 498 1.25 -13.11 12.68
N LEU A 499 1.08 -13.55 11.42
CA LEU A 499 -0.22 -13.66 10.77
C LEU A 499 -1.17 -14.58 11.55
N LEU A 500 -0.73 -15.78 11.91
CA LEU A 500 -1.59 -16.74 12.63
C LEU A 500 -1.92 -16.28 14.05
N GLU A 501 -1.02 -15.57 14.72
CA GLU A 501 -1.30 -14.92 16.00
C GLU A 501 -2.35 -13.82 15.85
N LEU A 502 -2.25 -12.99 14.81
CA LEU A 502 -3.28 -11.99 14.48
C LEU A 502 -4.63 -12.65 14.18
N CYS A 503 -4.66 -13.78 13.46
CA CYS A 503 -5.88 -14.55 13.21
C CYS A 503 -6.55 -15.07 14.49
N ARG A 504 -5.79 -15.33 15.56
CA ARG A 504 -6.34 -15.78 16.86
C ARG A 504 -6.92 -14.63 17.68
N LYS A 505 -6.40 -13.41 17.51
CA LYS A 505 -6.79 -12.22 18.30
C LYS A 505 -8.07 -11.52 17.81
N GLY A 506 -8.64 -11.91 16.66
CA GLY A 506 -9.86 -11.31 16.07
C GLY A 506 -9.59 -10.24 15.03
#